data_AF-A0A1M4U783-F1
#
_entry.id   AF-A0A1M4U783-F1
#
_cell.length_a   1.000
_cell.length_b   1.000
_cell.length_c   1.000
_cell.angle_alpha   90.00
_cell.angle_beta   90.00
_cell.angle_gamma   90.00
#
_symmetry.space_group_name_H-M   'P 1'
#
loop_
_entity.id
_entity.type
_entity.pdbx_description
1 polymer ?
#
loop_
_entity_poly.entity_id
_entity_poly.type
_entity_poly.pdbx_seq_one_letter_code
_entity_poly.pdbx_strand_id
1 'polypeptide(L)'
;MTKEKNNDKYNFLLYVPEIKYDNWKTTESGNVILYFKVTDPIKRFAGWLVKKKPNCDMEFDDRCSAAWLLIDGDRSIFDIAKIMAKKYGDTMDDSIYRLITYMKFLSKKGWITFKKVKEQN
;
A
#
# COMPACT_ATOMS: atom_id res chain seq x y z
N MET A 1 1.33 -8.93 -36.27
CA MET A 1 2.42 -8.82 -35.28
C MET A 1 1.83 -8.38 -33.96
N THR A 2 1.50 -9.34 -33.10
CA THR A 2 0.91 -9.14 -31.78
C THR A 2 1.99 -8.68 -30.80
N LYS A 3 2.07 -7.37 -30.53
CA LYS A 3 2.96 -6.83 -29.48
C LYS A 3 2.48 -7.30 -28.11
N GLU A 4 3.37 -8.00 -27.44
CA GLU A 4 3.27 -8.63 -26.13
C GLU A 4 2.80 -7.64 -25.04
N LYS A 5 1.55 -7.80 -24.58
CA LYS A 5 1.03 -7.10 -23.39
C LYS A 5 1.45 -7.74 -22.06
N ASN A 6 2.29 -8.78 -22.09
CA ASN A 6 2.66 -9.55 -20.90
C ASN A 6 3.92 -9.04 -20.16
N ASN A 7 4.77 -8.22 -20.80
CA ASN A 7 6.08 -7.89 -20.23
C ASN A 7 6.01 -6.90 -19.05
N ASP A 8 5.03 -5.99 -19.07
CA ASP A 8 4.90 -4.92 -18.06
C ASP A 8 4.56 -5.45 -16.67
N LYS A 9 3.79 -6.54 -16.58
CA LYS A 9 3.43 -7.16 -15.28
C LYS A 9 4.67 -7.78 -14.65
N TYR A 10 5.48 -8.52 -15.42
CA TYR A 10 6.73 -9.08 -14.94
C TYR A 10 7.71 -8.00 -14.50
N ASN A 11 7.82 -6.90 -15.25
CA ASN A 11 8.67 -5.78 -14.87
C ASN A 11 8.18 -5.09 -13.58
N PHE A 12 6.88 -4.87 -13.44
CA PHE A 12 6.31 -4.25 -12.24
C PHE A 12 6.54 -5.09 -10.97
N LEU A 13 6.57 -6.42 -11.09
CA LEU A 13 6.85 -7.30 -9.96
C LEU A 13 8.24 -7.11 -9.35
N LEU A 14 9.20 -6.61 -10.14
CA LEU A 14 10.56 -6.34 -9.69
C LEU A 14 10.69 -5.01 -8.94
N TYR A 15 9.64 -4.18 -8.92
CA TYR A 15 9.70 -2.88 -8.26
C TYR A 15 9.73 -3.04 -6.75
N VAL A 16 10.46 -2.16 -6.09
CA VAL A 16 10.55 -2.11 -4.62
C VAL A 16 9.66 -0.97 -4.11
N PRO A 17 8.52 -1.26 -3.46
CA PRO A 17 7.70 -0.24 -2.84
C PRO A 17 8.41 0.40 -1.64
N GLU A 18 8.14 1.67 -1.40
CA GLU A 18 8.60 2.42 -0.24
C GLU A 18 7.46 3.28 0.30
N ILE A 19 7.19 3.18 1.61
CA ILE A 19 6.18 3.97 2.28
C ILE A 19 6.62 5.43 2.33
N LYS A 20 5.75 6.33 1.86
CA LYS A 20 5.90 7.78 2.00
C LYS A 20 4.96 8.38 3.02
N TYR A 21 3.88 7.68 3.36
CA TYR A 21 2.94 8.11 4.38
C TYR A 21 3.51 7.91 5.79
N ASP A 22 3.57 8.97 6.57
CA ASP A 22 4.18 8.97 7.91
C ASP A 22 3.19 8.71 9.04
N ASN A 23 1.92 9.07 8.84
CA ASN A 23 0.93 9.07 9.92
C ASN A 23 0.12 7.77 9.99
N TRP A 24 0.79 6.67 10.36
CA TRP A 24 0.14 5.38 10.56
C TRP A 24 0.69 4.66 11.80
N LYS A 25 -0.08 3.69 12.32
CA LYS A 25 0.32 2.82 13.43
C LYS A 25 -0.20 1.41 13.25
N THR A 26 0.32 0.49 14.05
CA THR A 26 -0.24 -0.85 14.24
C THR A 26 -1.13 -0.87 15.47
N THR A 27 -2.32 -1.46 15.36
CA THR A 27 -3.25 -1.70 16.47
C THR A 27 -2.79 -2.87 17.34
N GLU A 28 -3.42 -3.05 18.50
CA GLU A 28 -3.16 -4.23 19.36
C GLU A 28 -3.50 -5.56 18.66
N SER A 29 -4.45 -5.55 17.73
CA SER A 29 -4.81 -6.71 16.91
C SER A 29 -3.82 -6.99 15.78
N GLY A 30 -2.83 -6.12 15.54
CA GLY A 30 -1.85 -6.25 14.46
C GLY A 30 -2.27 -5.61 13.14
N ASN A 31 -3.43 -4.94 13.08
CA ASN A 31 -3.88 -4.23 11.89
C ASN A 31 -3.17 -2.88 11.75
N VAL A 32 -3.04 -2.39 10.53
CA VAL A 32 -2.48 -1.09 10.22
C VAL A 32 -3.60 -0.07 10.11
N ILE A 33 -3.45 1.07 10.79
CA ILE A 33 -4.37 2.21 10.68
C ILE A 33 -3.63 3.45 10.19
N LEU A 34 -4.16 4.07 9.13
CA LEU A 34 -3.70 5.35 8.59
C LEU A 34 -4.58 6.47 9.15
N TYR A 35 -3.95 7.46 9.77
CA TYR A 35 -4.63 8.62 10.36
C TYR A 35 -4.59 9.80 9.41
N PHE A 36 -5.73 10.37 9.04
CA PHE A 36 -5.79 11.53 8.13
C PHE A 36 -6.07 12.81 8.92
N LYS A 37 -5.05 13.67 9.07
CA LYS A 37 -5.25 14.97 9.73
C LYS A 37 -6.06 15.89 8.82
N VAL A 38 -7.19 16.40 9.33
CA VAL A 38 -7.87 17.55 8.73
C VAL A 38 -7.14 18.82 9.17
N THR A 39 -5.99 19.12 8.57
CA THR A 39 -5.33 20.42 8.75
C THR A 39 -6.09 21.46 7.95
N ASP A 40 -7.07 22.10 8.60
CA ASP A 40 -7.81 23.19 7.98
C ASP A 40 -7.82 24.40 8.90
N PRO A 41 -6.85 25.33 8.76
CA PRO A 41 -6.88 26.63 9.42
C PRO A 41 -8.06 27.51 8.99
N ILE A 42 -8.78 27.18 7.89
CA ILE A 42 -9.98 27.91 7.43
C ILE A 42 -11.21 27.54 8.29
N LYS A 43 -11.18 26.39 8.97
CA LYS A 43 -12.28 25.94 9.86
C LYS A 43 -12.36 26.67 11.20
N ARG A 44 -11.47 27.63 11.50
CA ARG A 44 -11.56 28.45 12.74
C ARG A 44 -12.81 29.34 12.78
N PHE A 45 -13.44 29.65 11.63
CA PHE A 45 -14.66 30.46 11.57
C PHE A 45 -15.98 29.65 11.58
N ALA A 46 -15.94 28.32 11.45
CA ALA A 46 -17.14 27.47 11.50
C ALA A 46 -17.42 26.91 12.92
N GLY A 47 -17.13 27.70 13.95
CA GLY A 47 -17.08 27.28 15.35
C GLY A 47 -18.40 26.84 16.00
N TRP A 48 -19.54 26.94 15.31
CA TRP A 48 -20.85 26.61 15.90
C TRP A 48 -21.57 25.42 15.25
N LEU A 49 -21.21 25.00 14.02
CA LEU A 49 -21.99 23.98 13.28
C LEU A 49 -21.33 22.59 13.17
N VAL A 50 -20.10 22.39 13.66
CA VAL A 50 -19.33 21.15 13.38
C VAL A 50 -18.95 20.40 14.67
N LYS A 51 -19.95 20.08 15.50
CA LYS A 51 -19.81 18.97 16.45
C LYS A 51 -19.76 17.69 15.62
N LYS A 52 -18.58 17.04 15.60
CA LYS A 52 -18.23 15.78 14.92
C LYS A 52 -17.67 15.95 13.50
N LYS A 53 -16.36 16.16 13.42
CA LYS A 53 -15.61 15.76 12.23
C LYS A 53 -15.38 14.25 12.33
N PRO A 54 -15.84 13.43 11.38
CA PRO A 54 -15.42 12.04 11.34
C PRO A 54 -13.93 12.03 10.99
N ASN A 55 -13.09 11.52 11.89
CA ASN A 55 -11.76 11.09 11.50
C ASN A 55 -11.98 9.99 10.46
N CYS A 56 -11.59 10.23 9.21
CA CYS A 56 -11.74 9.24 8.14
C CYS A 56 -10.54 8.30 8.16
N ASP A 57 -10.16 7.85 9.36
CA ASP A 57 -9.02 6.97 9.57
C ASP A 57 -9.32 5.66 8.84
N MET A 58 -8.31 5.14 8.14
CA MET A 58 -8.47 3.93 7.35
C MET A 58 -7.72 2.80 8.04
N GLU A 59 -8.48 1.84 8.57
CA GLU A 59 -7.94 0.59 9.06
C GLU A 59 -7.87 -0.42 7.90
N PHE A 60 -6.70 -1.01 7.71
CA PHE A 60 -6.49 -2.09 6.76
C PHE A 60 -6.91 -3.42 7.38
N ASP A 61 -7.46 -4.31 6.56
CA ASP A 61 -7.69 -5.71 6.95
C ASP A 61 -6.36 -6.45 7.22
N ASP A 62 -6.42 -7.68 7.73
CA ASP A 62 -5.23 -8.46 8.08
C ASP A 62 -4.27 -8.63 6.89
N ARG A 63 -4.79 -8.89 5.67
CA ARG A 63 -3.95 -9.13 4.49
C ARG A 63 -3.29 -7.84 4.00
N CYS A 64 -4.04 -6.75 3.95
CA CYS A 64 -3.54 -5.43 3.58
C CYS A 64 -2.53 -4.92 4.62
N SER A 65 -2.80 -5.11 5.90
CA SER A 65 -1.89 -4.78 7.00
C SER A 65 -0.59 -5.57 6.89
N ALA A 66 -0.67 -6.88 6.66
CA ALA A 66 0.51 -7.71 6.50
C ALA A 66 1.32 -7.33 5.26
N ALA A 67 0.68 -7.02 4.13
CA ALA A 67 1.36 -6.52 2.94
C ALA A 67 2.05 -5.17 3.19
N TRP A 68 1.37 -4.22 3.85
CA TRP A 68 1.92 -2.92 4.22
C TRP A 68 3.15 -3.04 5.11
N LEU A 69 3.10 -3.89 6.14
CA LEU A 69 4.21 -4.11 7.07
C LEU A 69 5.43 -4.79 6.42
N LEU A 70 5.26 -5.43 5.24
CA LEU A 70 6.37 -6.00 4.48
C LEU A 70 7.05 -4.98 3.56
N ILE A 71 6.50 -3.77 3.40
CA ILE A 71 7.10 -2.67 2.63
C ILE A 71 8.20 -2.01 3.48
N ASP A 72 9.41 -2.54 3.36
CA ASP A 72 10.61 -2.07 4.06
C ASP A 72 11.50 -1.18 3.21
N GLY A 73 11.18 -0.99 1.93
CA GLY A 73 11.99 -0.23 1.00
C GLY A 73 13.11 -1.03 0.34
N ASP A 74 13.18 -2.35 0.60
CA ASP A 74 14.16 -3.31 0.05
C ASP A 74 13.51 -4.48 -0.71
N ARG A 75 12.41 -5.05 -0.19
CA ARG A 75 11.72 -6.19 -0.83
C ARG A 75 10.97 -5.77 -2.09
N SER A 76 11.07 -6.58 -3.15
CA SER A 76 10.26 -6.37 -4.36
C SER A 76 8.80 -6.77 -4.15
N ILE A 77 7.90 -6.33 -5.04
CA ILE A 77 6.51 -6.79 -5.07
C ILE A 77 6.46 -8.33 -5.20
N PHE A 78 7.36 -8.94 -5.96
CA PHE A 78 7.46 -10.39 -6.07
C PHE A 78 7.80 -11.08 -4.73
N ASP A 79 8.77 -10.54 -3.99
CA ASP A 79 9.17 -11.08 -2.69
C ASP A 79 8.04 -11.01 -1.68
N ILE A 80 7.34 -9.87 -1.63
CA ILE A 80 6.17 -9.67 -0.78
C ILE A 80 5.06 -10.66 -1.17
N ALA A 81 4.79 -10.85 -2.47
CA ALA A 81 3.78 -11.81 -2.92
C ALA A 81 4.10 -13.24 -2.51
N LYS A 82 5.38 -13.64 -2.55
CA LYS A 82 5.83 -14.97 -2.12
C LYS A 82 5.61 -15.19 -0.63
N ILE A 83 5.93 -14.19 0.20
CA ILE A 83 5.69 -14.23 1.64
C ILE A 83 4.18 -14.31 1.92
N MET A 84 3.37 -13.53 1.19
CA MET A 84 1.92 -13.52 1.34
C MET A 84 1.27 -14.85 0.95
N ALA A 85 1.66 -15.43 -0.18
CA ALA A 85 1.17 -16.73 -0.63
C ALA A 85 1.44 -17.80 0.42
N LYS A 86 2.66 -17.84 0.97
CA LYS A 86 3.04 -18.78 2.03
C LYS A 86 2.25 -18.54 3.33
N LYS A 87 2.10 -17.28 3.75
CA LYS A 87 1.40 -16.94 5.00
C LYS A 87 -0.08 -17.34 4.95
N TYR A 88 -0.73 -17.17 3.80
CA TYR A 88 -2.19 -17.33 3.65
C TYR A 88 -2.63 -18.60 2.93
N GLY A 89 -1.69 -19.47 2.55
CA GLY A 89 -1.99 -20.72 1.83
C GLY A 89 -2.59 -20.49 0.44
N ASP A 90 -2.26 -19.36 -0.18
CA ASP A 90 -2.76 -18.97 -1.49
C ASP A 90 -1.82 -19.40 -2.62
N THR A 91 -2.33 -19.47 -3.85
CA THR A 91 -1.45 -19.62 -5.02
C THR A 91 -0.58 -18.36 -5.20
N MET A 92 0.58 -18.55 -5.85
CA MET A 92 1.47 -17.43 -6.15
C MET A 92 0.80 -16.42 -7.09
N ASP A 93 0.07 -16.90 -8.09
CA ASP A 93 -0.59 -16.05 -9.09
C ASP A 93 -1.71 -15.20 -8.49
N ASP A 94 -2.53 -15.78 -7.60
CA ASP A 94 -3.59 -15.04 -6.91
C ASP A 94 -3.00 -13.99 -5.95
N SER A 95 -1.92 -14.35 -5.25
CA SER A 95 -1.21 -13.44 -4.36
C SER A 95 -0.59 -12.27 -5.12
N ILE A 96 0.04 -12.53 -6.27
CA ILE A 96 0.55 -11.51 -7.18
C ILE A 96 -0.58 -10.59 -7.64
N TYR A 97 -1.69 -11.14 -8.11
CA TYR A 97 -2.79 -10.34 -8.68
C TYR A 97 -3.38 -9.36 -7.64
N ARG A 98 -3.65 -9.86 -6.42
CA ARG A 98 -4.16 -9.02 -5.33
C ARG A 98 -3.14 -7.98 -4.89
N LEU A 99 -1.88 -8.38 -4.74
CA LEU A 99 -0.83 -7.48 -4.27
C LEU A 99 -0.59 -6.35 -5.27
N ILE A 100 -0.54 -6.64 -6.57
CA ILE A 100 -0.41 -5.60 -7.61
C ILE A 100 -1.57 -4.61 -7.53
N THR A 101 -2.79 -5.09 -7.35
CA THR A 101 -3.98 -4.24 -7.24
C THR A 101 -3.87 -3.30 -6.04
N TYR A 102 -3.47 -3.84 -4.88
CA TYR A 102 -3.26 -3.07 -3.66
C TYR A 102 -2.12 -2.05 -3.80
N MET A 103 -0.95 -2.46 -4.30
CA MET A 103 0.20 -1.58 -4.52
C MET A 103 -0.12 -0.40 -5.45
N LYS A 104 -0.87 -0.65 -6.53
CA LYS A 104 -1.35 0.41 -7.43
C LYS A 104 -2.32 1.35 -6.74
N PHE A 105 -3.23 0.84 -5.91
CA PHE A 105 -4.13 1.66 -5.11
C PHE A 105 -3.38 2.59 -4.15
N LEU A 106 -2.44 2.04 -3.37
CA LEU A 106 -1.61 2.80 -2.44
C LEU A 106 -0.79 3.88 -3.16
N SER A 107 -0.20 3.53 -4.30
CA SER A 107 0.58 4.47 -5.12
C SER A 107 -0.29 5.59 -5.69
N LYS A 108 -1.50 5.27 -6.18
CA LYS A 108 -2.46 6.28 -6.66
C LYS A 108 -2.88 7.25 -5.55
N LYS A 109 -2.89 6.80 -4.30
CA LYS A 109 -3.14 7.65 -3.12
C LYS A 109 -1.91 8.46 -2.66
N GLY A 110 -0.74 8.22 -3.25
CA GLY A 110 0.52 8.85 -2.86
C GLY A 110 1.08 8.33 -1.53
N TRP A 111 0.58 7.20 -1.02
CA TRP A 111 1.02 6.66 0.26
C TRP A 111 2.31 5.85 0.16
N ILE A 112 2.59 5.32 -1.03
CA ILE A 112 3.84 4.63 -1.37
C ILE A 112 4.37 5.13 -2.72
N THR A 113 5.66 4.96 -2.93
CA THR A 113 6.34 5.11 -4.23
C THR A 113 7.08 3.84 -4.60
N PHE A 114 7.53 3.71 -5.84
CA PHE A 114 8.33 2.56 -6.27
C PHE A 114 9.74 2.99 -6.68
N LYS A 115 10.75 2.28 -6.19
CA LYS A 115 12.12 2.35 -6.72
C LYS A 115 12.19 1.45 -7.96
N LYS A 116 12.72 1.98 -9.06
CA LYS A 116 12.99 1.18 -10.27
C LYS A 116 14.13 0.19 -9.99
N VAL A 117 14.07 -0.96 -10.65
CA VAL A 117 15.14 -1.94 -10.72
C VAL A 117 16.39 -1.24 -11.26
N LYS A 118 17.53 -1.36 -10.55
CA LYS A 118 18.83 -1.12 -11.18
C LYS A 118 18.96 -2.14 -12.30
N GLU A 119 18.94 -1.70 -13.56
CA GLU A 119 19.43 -2.53 -14.67
C GLU A 119 20.82 -3.03 -14.24
N GLN A 120 20.96 -4.35 -14.13
CA GLN A 120 22.26 -4.97 -13.97
C GLN A 120 23.02 -4.70 -15.27
N ASN A 121 23.85 -3.67 -15.26
CA ASN A 121 24.96 -3.53 -16.21
C ASN A 121 25.99 -4.63 -15.95
#